data_AF-A0A968QU49-F1
#
_entry.id   AF-A0A968QU49-F1
#
_cell.length_a   1.000
_cell.length_b   1.000
_cell.length_c   1.000
_cell.angle_alpha   90.00
_cell.angle_beta   90.00
_cell.angle_gamma   90.00
#
_symmetry.space_group_name_H-M   'P 1'
#
loop_
_entity.id
_entity.type
_entity.pdbx_description
1 polymer ?
#
loop_
_entity_poly.entity_id
_entity_poly.type
_entity_poly.pdbx_seq_one_letter_code
_entity_poly.pdbx_strand_id
1 'polypeptide(L)'
;MVLRAPMRAVTSGTPTLDKDHISVALVSPVLYSQFPGVSPRQVLYALRQMGFRHAADMSYFLEMFQCAADEFIRQNREHQTAPWPLISPVCPVVVRLIAFQFPSLLPNILPVMRPVALRRGK
;
A
#
# COMPACT_ATOMS: atom_id res chain seq x y z
N MET A 1 -4.28 -20.41 20.07
CA MET A 1 -5.24 -20.35 18.96
C MET A 1 -4.51 -20.71 17.69
N VAL A 2 -4.49 -22.01 17.36
CA VAL A 2 -3.76 -22.58 16.23
C VAL A 2 -4.66 -22.46 15.00
N LEU A 3 -4.32 -21.57 14.07
CA LEU A 3 -4.99 -21.52 12.77
C LEU A 3 -4.54 -22.74 11.95
N ARG A 4 -5.46 -23.70 11.80
CA ARG A 4 -5.26 -24.95 11.07
C ARG A 4 -6.02 -24.86 9.74
N ALA A 5 -5.29 -24.62 8.65
CA ALA A 5 -5.64 -25.00 7.29
C ALA A 5 -4.36 -24.94 6.42
N PRO A 6 -4.09 -25.89 5.52
CA PRO A 6 -3.09 -25.68 4.49
C PRO A 6 -3.64 -24.62 3.52
N MET A 7 -3.25 -23.36 3.71
CA MET A 7 -3.43 -22.37 2.66
C MET A 7 -2.61 -22.83 1.45
N ARG A 8 -3.29 -23.40 0.45
CA ARG A 8 -2.68 -23.65 -0.84
C ARG A 8 -2.27 -22.29 -1.39
N ALA A 9 -0.97 -22.03 -1.51
CA ALA A 9 -0.46 -20.77 -2.04
C ALA A 9 -0.96 -20.64 -3.48
N VAL A 10 -1.95 -19.78 -3.69
CA VAL A 10 -2.39 -19.41 -5.04
C VAL A 10 -1.44 -18.32 -5.49
N THR A 11 -0.43 -18.71 -6.26
CA THR A 11 0.39 -17.76 -7.01
C THR A 11 -0.17 -17.65 -8.42
N SER A 12 -0.39 -16.43 -8.89
CA SER A 12 -0.37 -16.20 -10.33
C SER A 12 1.02 -16.59 -10.84
N GLY A 13 1.12 -17.10 -12.08
CA GLY A 13 2.42 -17.46 -12.66
C GLY A 13 3.43 -16.32 -12.52
N THR A 14 4.70 -16.65 -12.31
CA THR A 14 5.77 -15.63 -12.25
C THR A 14 5.88 -14.98 -13.61
N PRO A 15 5.61 -13.66 -13.74
CA PRO A 15 5.82 -12.99 -15.01
C PRO A 15 7.31 -13.07 -15.38
N THR A 16 7.60 -13.53 -16.59
CA THR A 16 8.95 -13.48 -17.12
C THR A 16 9.35 -12.01 -17.24
N LEU A 17 10.40 -11.61 -16.52
CA LEU A 17 10.96 -10.26 -16.63
C LEU A 17 11.71 -10.19 -17.96
N ASP A 18 11.07 -9.63 -18.99
CA ASP A 18 11.71 -9.39 -20.27
C ASP A 18 12.82 -8.34 -20.10
N LYS A 19 13.97 -8.58 -20.72
CA LYS A 19 15.14 -7.71 -20.66
C LYS A 19 14.94 -6.40 -21.43
N ASP A 20 13.99 -6.39 -22.36
CA ASP A 20 13.72 -5.23 -23.21
C ASP A 20 12.82 -4.18 -22.54
N HIS A 21 12.19 -4.51 -21.40
CA HIS A 21 11.34 -3.60 -20.62
C HIS A 21 11.98 -3.12 -19.32
N ILE A 22 11.78 -1.84 -18.98
CA ILE A 22 12.22 -1.28 -17.69
C ILE A 22 11.29 -1.81 -16.57
N SER A 23 11.78 -2.77 -15.81
CA SER A 23 11.10 -3.35 -14.65
C SER A 23 11.44 -2.59 -13.36
N VAL A 24 10.42 -2.08 -12.67
CA VAL A 24 10.58 -1.38 -11.39
C VAL A 24 9.72 -2.05 -10.32
N ALA A 25 10.36 -2.60 -9.29
CA ALA A 25 9.68 -3.13 -8.10
C ALA A 25 9.37 -1.98 -7.12
N LEU A 26 8.10 -1.82 -6.76
CA LEU A 26 7.67 -0.94 -5.67
C LEU A 26 7.42 -1.79 -4.44
N VAL A 27 8.25 -1.60 -3.43
CA VAL A 27 8.31 -2.51 -2.30
C VAL A 27 7.53 -1.93 -1.12
N SER A 28 6.48 -2.65 -0.71
CA SER A 28 5.72 -2.31 0.48
C SER A 28 6.56 -2.55 1.74
N PRO A 29 6.51 -1.67 2.76
CA PRO A 29 7.21 -1.89 4.03
C PRO A 29 6.79 -3.18 4.74
N VAL A 30 5.57 -3.68 4.48
CA VAL A 30 5.08 -4.97 5.01
C VAL A 30 5.92 -6.14 4.50
N LEU A 31 6.57 -6.02 3.35
CA LEU A 31 7.46 -7.07 2.84
C LEU A 31 8.66 -7.27 3.75
N TYR A 32 9.22 -6.20 4.32
CA TYR A 32 10.39 -6.29 5.19
C TYR A 32 10.12 -7.11 6.45
N SER A 33 8.88 -7.05 6.98
CA SER A 33 8.51 -7.82 8.17
C SER A 33 8.47 -9.33 7.93
N GLN A 34 8.44 -9.78 6.67
CA GLN A 34 8.48 -11.21 6.33
C GLN A 34 9.90 -11.80 6.45
N PHE A 35 10.93 -10.96 6.57
CA PHE A 35 12.34 -11.37 6.60
C PHE A 35 13.03 -10.89 7.89
N PRO A 36 12.82 -11.58 9.03
CA PRO A 36 13.45 -11.20 10.29
C PRO A 36 14.99 -11.28 10.19
N GLY A 37 15.69 -10.29 10.75
CA GLY A 37 17.16 -10.21 10.70
C GLY A 37 17.74 -9.72 9.36
N VAL A 38 16.89 -9.41 8.37
CA VAL A 38 17.30 -8.87 7.08
C VAL A 38 16.94 -7.39 7.02
N SER A 39 17.92 -6.55 6.68
CA SER A 39 17.67 -5.12 6.52
C SER A 39 16.86 -4.82 5.24
N PRO A 40 16.04 -3.76 5.21
CA PRO A 40 15.33 -3.33 4.00
C PRO A 40 16.23 -3.18 2.78
N ARG A 41 17.47 -2.69 2.98
CA ARG A 41 18.48 -2.56 1.91
C ARG A 41 18.84 -3.90 1.27
N GLN A 42 18.98 -4.96 2.07
CA GLN A 42 19.27 -6.31 1.58
C GLN A 42 18.09 -6.88 0.78
N VAL A 43 16.84 -6.63 1.22
CA VAL A 43 15.65 -7.02 0.46
C VAL A 43 15.60 -6.31 -0.89
N LEU A 44 15.83 -5.00 -0.92
CA LEU A 44 15.87 -4.22 -2.17
C LEU A 44 16.99 -4.69 -3.11
N TYR A 45 18.16 -5.03 -2.56
CA TYR A 45 19.27 -5.57 -3.34
C TYR A 45 18.93 -6.94 -3.94
N ALA A 46 18.34 -7.84 -3.15
CA ALA A 46 17.92 -9.16 -3.60
C ALA A 46 16.91 -9.07 -4.75
N LEU A 47 15.94 -8.14 -4.67
CA LEU A 47 14.99 -7.89 -5.75
C LEU A 47 15.67 -7.45 -7.05
N ARG A 48 16.73 -6.64 -6.99
CA ARG A 48 17.51 -6.30 -8.20
C ARG A 48 18.21 -7.53 -8.79
N GLN A 49 18.74 -8.40 -7.93
CA GLN A 49 19.38 -9.66 -8.37
C GLN A 49 18.38 -10.68 -8.95
N MET A 50 17.09 -10.56 -8.60
CA MET A 50 16.02 -11.36 -9.22
C MET A 50 15.63 -10.89 -10.63
N GLY A 51 16.22 -9.80 -11.13
CA GLY A 51 15.99 -9.29 -12.50
C GLY A 51 15.19 -7.99 -12.58
N PHE A 52 14.81 -7.37 -11.45
CA PHE A 52 14.23 -6.03 -11.48
C PHE A 52 15.31 -4.98 -11.74
N ARG A 53 15.13 -4.13 -12.76
CA ARG A 53 16.09 -3.06 -13.06
C ARG A 53 16.21 -2.07 -11.90
N HIS A 54 15.08 -1.73 -11.26
CA HIS A 54 15.06 -0.89 -10.07
C HIS A 54 14.14 -1.49 -8.99
N ALA A 55 14.50 -1.30 -7.73
CA ALA A 55 13.67 -1.58 -6.58
C ALA A 55 13.60 -0.31 -5.73
N ALA A 56 12.39 0.18 -5.49
CA ALA A 56 12.11 1.42 -4.79
C ALA A 56 11.24 1.15 -3.56
N ASP A 57 11.62 1.76 -2.44
CA ASP A 57 10.90 1.65 -1.18
C ASP A 57 9.65 2.53 -1.19
N MET A 58 8.49 1.94 -0.91
CA MET A 58 7.22 2.66 -0.85
C MET A 58 7.03 3.42 0.48
N SER A 59 7.89 3.18 1.47
CA SER A 59 7.76 3.77 2.82
C SER A 59 7.69 5.30 2.79
N TYR A 60 8.46 5.95 1.92
CA TYR A 60 8.43 7.42 1.75
C TYR A 60 7.05 7.94 1.29
N PHE A 61 6.40 7.25 0.35
CA PHE A 61 5.05 7.62 -0.10
C PHE A 61 4.00 7.38 0.98
N LEU A 62 4.21 6.38 1.83
CA LEU A 62 3.33 6.10 2.96
C LEU A 62 3.45 7.18 4.04
N GLU A 63 4.67 7.64 4.33
CA GLU A 63 4.92 8.75 5.26
C GLU A 63 4.28 10.05 4.74
N MET A 64 4.46 10.38 3.46
CA MET A 64 3.83 11.55 2.86
C MET A 64 2.29 11.48 2.93
N PHE A 65 1.72 10.29 2.74
CA PHE A 65 0.29 10.07 2.92
C PHE A 65 -0.16 10.27 4.38
N GLN A 66 0.62 9.80 5.35
CA GLN A 66 0.32 9.96 6.77
C GLN A 66 0.31 11.45 7.16
N CYS A 67 1.31 12.23 6.73
CA CYS A 67 1.33 13.67 6.95
C CYS A 67 0.09 14.36 6.38
N ALA A 68 -0.32 14.01 5.15
CA ALA A 68 -1.52 14.55 4.53
C ALA A 68 -2.81 14.12 5.24
N ALA A 69 -2.86 12.87 5.74
CA ALA A 69 -3.97 12.37 6.52
C ALA A 69 -4.11 13.09 7.86
N ASP A 70 -3.00 13.28 8.57
CA ASP A 70 -2.97 13.97 9.86
C ASP A 70 -3.41 15.43 9.73
N GLU A 71 -2.94 16.13 8.70
CA GLU A 71 -3.37 17.50 8.43
C GLU A 71 -4.87 17.58 8.10
N PHE A 72 -5.39 16.64 7.30
CA PHE A 72 -6.83 16.58 7.03
C PHE A 72 -7.63 16.30 8.31
N ILE A 73 -7.19 15.35 9.13
CA ILE A 73 -7.84 15.01 10.41
C ILE A 73 -7.89 16.24 11.31
N ARG A 74 -6.80 17.01 11.41
CA ARG A 74 -6.72 18.23 12.20
C ARG A 74 -7.74 19.26 11.73
N GLN A 75 -7.76 19.57 10.43
CA GLN A 75 -8.71 20.51 9.84
C GLN A 75 -10.16 20.04 9.98
N ASN A 76 -10.43 18.73 9.85
CA ASN A 76 -11.77 18.17 9.95
C ASN A 76 -12.35 18.25 11.38
N ARG A 77 -11.49 18.31 12.42
CA ARG A 77 -11.95 18.52 13.80
C ARG A 77 -12.49 19.94 14.01
N GLU A 78 -11.92 20.92 13.29
CA GLU A 78 -12.31 22.32 13.39
C GLU A 78 -13.53 22.62 12.50
N HIS A 79 -13.52 22.14 11.26
CA HIS A 79 -14.49 22.54 10.23
C HIS A 79 -15.60 21.50 9.95
N GLN A 80 -15.45 20.27 10.46
CA GLN A 80 -16.43 19.18 10.28
C GLN A 80 -16.83 18.94 8.81
N THR A 81 -15.86 18.98 7.90
CA THR A 81 -16.06 18.82 6.45
C THR A 81 -16.38 17.39 6.03
N ALA A 82 -16.07 16.39 6.86
CA ALA A 82 -16.35 14.97 6.66
C ALA A 82 -16.84 14.30 7.95
N PRO A 83 -17.74 13.30 7.86
CA PRO A 83 -18.31 12.63 9.01
C PRO A 83 -17.31 11.72 9.72
N TRP A 84 -17.47 11.60 11.04
CA TRP A 84 -16.72 10.65 11.87
C TRP A 84 -17.43 9.29 11.97
N PRO A 85 -16.69 8.18 12.11
CA PRO A 85 -15.22 8.07 12.07
C PRO A 85 -14.65 8.21 10.65
N LEU A 86 -13.41 8.68 10.52
CA LEU A 86 -12.69 8.68 9.23
C LEU A 86 -12.05 7.31 8.97
N ILE A 87 -12.16 6.83 7.72
CA ILE A 87 -11.68 5.51 7.28
C ILE A 87 -10.53 5.69 6.30
N SER A 88 -9.43 4.98 6.53
CA SER A 88 -8.24 5.06 5.66
C SER A 88 -8.49 4.44 4.27
N PRO A 89 -8.17 5.15 3.17
CA PRO A 89 -8.32 4.64 1.80
C PRO A 89 -7.17 3.71 1.35
N VAL A 90 -6.18 3.44 2.20
CA VAL A 90 -4.95 2.73 1.82
C VAL A 90 -5.24 1.33 1.26
N CYS A 91 -6.16 0.58 1.89
CA CYS A 91 -6.49 -0.77 1.45
C CYS A 91 -7.59 -0.75 0.37
N PRO A 92 -7.27 -1.13 -0.89
CA PRO A 92 -8.25 -1.11 -1.96
C PRO A 92 -9.38 -2.13 -1.75
N VAL A 93 -9.12 -3.21 -1.00
CA VAL A 93 -10.15 -4.21 -0.68
C VAL A 93 -11.19 -3.62 0.25
N VAL A 94 -10.78 -2.90 1.29
CA VAL A 94 -11.71 -2.25 2.23
C VAL A 94 -12.54 -1.19 1.52
N VAL A 95 -11.93 -0.35 0.68
CA VAL A 95 -12.66 0.67 -0.10
C VAL A 95 -13.67 0.03 -1.04
N ARG A 96 -13.31 -1.07 -1.73
CA ARG A 96 -14.24 -1.81 -2.60
C ARG A 96 -15.36 -2.46 -1.80
N LEU A 97 -15.05 -3.03 -0.64
CA LEU A 97 -16.02 -3.63 0.25
C LEU A 97 -17.05 -2.59 0.72
N ILE A 98 -16.59 -1.41 1.13
CA ILE A 98 -17.45 -0.28 1.50
C ILE A 98 -18.33 0.12 0.32
N ALA A 99 -17.74 0.31 -0.87
CA ALA A 99 -18.49 0.71 -2.06
C ALA A 99 -19.58 -0.29 -2.45
N PHE A 100 -19.37 -1.59 -2.22
CA PHE A 100 -20.31 -2.64 -2.62
C PHE A 100 -21.32 -3.02 -1.54
N GLN A 101 -20.92 -3.07 -0.27
CA GLN A 101 -21.76 -3.57 0.83
C GLN A 101 -22.23 -2.47 1.79
N PHE A 102 -21.49 -1.36 1.93
CA PHE A 102 -21.77 -0.30 2.91
C PHE A 102 -21.66 1.10 2.29
N PRO A 103 -22.44 1.41 1.22
CA PRO A 103 -22.31 2.68 0.51
C PRO A 103 -22.55 3.92 1.39
N SER A 104 -23.30 3.77 2.49
CA SER A 104 -23.49 4.85 3.49
C SER A 104 -22.20 5.30 4.17
N LEU A 105 -21.15 4.48 4.16
CA LEU A 105 -19.82 4.81 4.72
C LEU A 105 -18.87 5.43 3.69
N LEU A 106 -19.30 5.63 2.44
CA LEU A 106 -18.47 6.31 1.43
C LEU A 106 -18.02 7.72 1.87
N PRO A 107 -18.88 8.56 2.49
CA PRO A 107 -18.46 9.87 2.97
C PRO A 107 -17.42 9.82 4.10
N ASN A 108 -17.32 8.69 4.82
CA ASN A 108 -16.34 8.49 5.88
C ASN A 108 -14.93 8.18 5.35
N ILE A 109 -14.76 7.91 4.05
CA ILE A 109 -13.45 7.62 3.47
C ILE A 109 -12.63 8.91 3.41
N LEU A 110 -11.44 8.89 4.02
CA LEU A 110 -10.53 10.02 4.03
C LEU A 110 -10.18 10.44 2.58
N PRO A 111 -10.40 11.71 2.18
CA PRO A 111 -10.22 12.18 0.80
C PRO A 111 -8.76 12.54 0.49
N VAL A 112 -7.82 11.68 0.90
CA VAL A 112 -6.38 11.83 0.63
C VAL A 112 -5.94 10.80 -0.41
N MET A 113 -5.10 11.23 -1.36
CA MET A 113 -4.61 10.35 -2.42
C MET A 113 -3.81 9.18 -1.85
N ARG A 114 -4.15 7.95 -2.27
CA ARG A 114 -3.48 6.71 -1.81
C ARG A 114 -1.98 6.70 -2.16
N PRO A 115 -1.10 6.11 -1.33
CA PRO A 115 0.35 6.06 -1.56
C PRO A 115 0.77 5.55 -2.95
N VAL A 116 0.11 4.49 -3.43
CA VAL A 116 0.39 3.90 -4.76
C VAL A 116 0.06 4.86 -5.90
N ALA A 117 -0.92 5.76 -5.73
CA ALA A 117 -1.30 6.73 -6.73
C ALA A 117 -0.32 7.92 -6.80
N LEU A 118 0.36 8.26 -5.69
CA LEU A 118 1.37 9.32 -5.63
C LEU A 118 2.59 9.05 -6.53
N ARG A 119 2.81 7.80 -6.96
CA ARG A 119 3.88 7.46 -7.92
C ARG A 119 3.65 8.09 -9.31
N ARG A 120 2.41 8.41 -9.69
CA ARG A 120 2.15 9.07 -10.97
C ARG A 120 2.58 10.53 -10.91
N GLY A 121 3.90 10.75 -10.98
CA GLY A 121 4.44 12.04 -11.41
C GLY A 121 3.98 12.31 -12.84
N LYS A 122 3.47 13.51 -13.08
CA LYS A 122 3.56 14.12 -14.41
C LYS A 122 5.02 14.46 -14.69
#